data_AF-A0AA88YGF1-F1
#
_entry.id   AF-A0AA88YGF1-F1
#
_cell.length_a   1.000
_cell.length_b   1.000
_cell.length_c   1.000
_cell.angle_alpha   90.00
_cell.angle_beta   90.00
_cell.angle_gamma   90.00
#
_symmetry.space_group_name_H-M   'P 1'
#
loop_
_entity.id
_entity.type
_entity.pdbx_description
1 polymer ?
#
loop_
_entity_poly.entity_id
_entity_poly.type
_entity_poly.pdbx_seq_one_letter_code
_entity_poly.pdbx_strand_id
1 'polypeptide(L)'
;MLKALYLLSFNAFLRLGEVVVKTPLDHGKVIQVGDVTFQMAGKDPISTQIVLNHHKSQKKSDPIIITIQGNPLIAYCPVRCLFNYKNSFPHTSGPLFQFSSGSPVPYSYVTTQLSKAAVFAGLDPKRYKGHSFRIGAATHAAQLGFSENYIQHLGRWNSNVLHRYIRINSFKI
;
A
#
# COMPACT_ATOMS: atom_id res chain seq x y z
N MET A 1 1.13 -13.11 3.97
CA MET A 1 2.02 -11.94 3.86
C MET A 1 1.88 -11.18 2.53
N LEU A 2 2.42 -11.67 1.39
CA LEU A 2 2.47 -10.89 0.13
C LEU A 2 1.11 -10.37 -0.36
N LYS A 3 0.04 -11.18 -0.24
CA LYS A 3 -1.33 -10.75 -0.57
C LYS A 3 -1.75 -9.48 0.19
N ALA A 4 -1.58 -9.48 1.51
CA ALA A 4 -1.90 -8.32 2.35
C ALA A 4 -1.02 -7.11 2.00
N LEU A 5 0.27 -7.34 1.74
CA LEU A 5 1.22 -6.30 1.35
C LEU A 5 0.81 -5.62 0.04
N TYR A 6 0.49 -6.40 -1.00
CA TYR A 6 0.07 -5.87 -2.30
C TYR A 6 -1.26 -5.13 -2.22
N LEU A 7 -2.25 -5.73 -1.55
CA LEU A 7 -3.56 -5.10 -1.38
C LEU A 7 -3.45 -3.79 -0.59
N LEU A 8 -2.67 -3.78 0.50
CA LEU A 8 -2.44 -2.58 1.26
C LEU A 8 -1.74 -1.50 0.42
N SER A 9 -0.66 -1.86 -0.26
CA SER A 9 0.13 -0.92 -1.06
C SER A 9 -0.72 -0.26 -2.16
N PHE A 10 -1.60 -1.03 -2.79
CA PHE A 10 -2.52 -0.54 -3.81
C PHE A 10 -3.63 0.33 -3.22
N ASN A 11 -4.40 -0.18 -2.26
CA ASN A 11 -5.60 0.50 -1.75
C ASN A 11 -5.28 1.76 -0.93
N ALA A 12 -4.09 1.87 -0.34
CA ALA A 12 -3.64 3.06 0.40
C ALA A 12 -2.70 3.98 -0.41
N PHE A 13 -2.55 3.75 -1.72
CA PHE A 13 -1.66 4.55 -2.59
C PHE A 13 -0.23 4.65 -2.03
N LEU A 14 0.28 3.59 -1.41
CA LEU A 14 1.56 3.62 -0.70
C LEU A 14 2.73 3.46 -1.67
N ARG A 15 3.83 4.15 -1.37
CA ARG A 15 5.11 3.80 -1.96
C ARG A 15 5.57 2.52 -1.30
N LEU A 16 6.11 1.58 -2.08
CA LEU A 16 6.59 0.32 -1.49
C LEU A 16 7.67 0.53 -0.41
N GLY A 17 8.47 1.61 -0.51
CA GLY A 17 9.42 1.99 0.54
C GLY A 17 8.81 2.60 1.81
N GLU A 18 7.50 2.86 1.86
CA GLU A 18 6.77 3.19 3.09
C GLU A 18 6.30 1.90 3.81
N VAL A 19 6.31 0.75 3.12
CA VAL A 19 5.74 -0.52 3.59
C VAL A 19 6.82 -1.54 3.96
N VAL A 20 7.93 -1.55 3.22
CA VAL A 20 9.03 -2.51 3.40
C VAL A 20 10.39 -1.82 3.36
N VAL A 21 11.36 -2.40 4.07
CA VAL A 21 12.68 -1.81 4.26
C VAL A 21 13.51 -1.92 2.98
N LYS A 22 14.21 -0.85 2.58
CA LYS A 22 15.19 -0.92 1.48
C LYS A 22 16.53 -1.39 1.99
N THR A 23 16.91 -0.92 3.18
CA THR A 23 18.11 -1.30 3.90
C THR A 23 17.73 -1.62 5.35
N PRO A 24 18.54 -2.40 6.10
CA PRO A 24 18.28 -2.66 7.52
C PRO A 24 18.12 -1.37 8.37
N LEU A 25 18.76 -0.28 7.96
CA LEU A 25 18.68 1.03 8.61
C LEU A 25 17.31 1.73 8.47
N ASP A 26 16.44 1.23 7.58
CA ASP A 26 15.11 1.80 7.36
C ASP A 26 14.02 1.18 8.25
N HIS A 27 14.39 0.31 9.20
CA HIS A 27 13.46 -0.40 10.08
C HIS A 27 12.45 0.52 10.77
N GLY A 28 12.89 1.67 11.29
CA GLY A 28 12.02 2.65 11.94
C GLY A 28 11.30 3.61 10.98
N LYS A 29 11.57 3.54 9.67
CA LYS A 29 11.05 4.50 8.67
C LYS A 29 9.89 3.95 7.83
N VAL A 30 9.50 2.71 8.06
CA VAL A 30 8.35 2.06 7.40
C VAL A 30 7.16 2.02 8.35
N ILE A 31 5.97 1.67 7.85
CA ILE A 31 4.79 1.47 8.69
C ILE A 31 5.10 0.38 9.72
N GLN A 32 4.85 0.67 11.00
CA GLN A 32 5.05 -0.24 12.11
C GLN A 32 3.78 -1.02 12.43
N VAL A 33 3.91 -2.12 13.18
CA VAL A 33 2.77 -2.91 13.68
C VAL A 33 1.78 -2.04 14.47
N GLY A 34 2.31 -1.11 15.29
CA GLY A 34 1.54 -0.19 16.13
C GLY A 34 0.84 0.92 15.37
N ASP A 35 1.22 1.18 14.11
CA ASP A 35 0.60 2.22 13.28
C ASP A 35 -0.73 1.78 12.67
N VAL A 36 -1.15 0.52 12.86
CA VAL A 36 -2.32 -0.09 12.23
C VAL A 36 -3.37 -0.49 13.26
N THR A 37 -4.53 0.15 13.18
CA THR A 37 -5.71 -0.17 13.99
C THR A 37 -6.85 -0.68 13.12
N PHE A 38 -7.73 -1.49 13.70
CA PHE A 38 -8.91 -2.03 13.03
C PHE A 38 -10.17 -1.62 13.77
N GLN A 39 -11.20 -1.26 13.00
CA GLN A 39 -12.55 -1.16 13.51
C GLN A 39 -13.27 -2.48 13.23
N MET A 40 -13.91 -3.02 14.26
CA MET A 40 -14.59 -4.33 14.20
C MET A 40 -16.11 -4.15 14.21
N ALA A 41 -16.82 -4.99 13.46
CA ALA A 41 -18.24 -5.26 13.66
C ALA A 41 -18.37 -6.74 14.05
N GLY A 42 -18.53 -7.01 15.35
CA GLY A 42 -18.44 -8.37 15.88
C GLY A 42 -17.03 -8.95 15.65
N LYS A 43 -16.95 -10.04 14.88
CA LYS A 43 -15.68 -10.71 14.55
C LYS A 43 -15.05 -10.21 13.24
N ASP A 44 -15.77 -9.38 12.48
CA ASP A 44 -15.35 -8.95 11.16
C ASP A 44 -14.69 -7.56 11.19
N PRO A 45 -13.49 -7.40 10.58
CA PRO A 45 -12.84 -6.10 10.49
C PRO A 45 -13.47 -5.28 9.34
N ILE A 46 -14.15 -4.20 9.69
CA ILE A 46 -14.90 -3.36 8.73
C ILE A 46 -14.08 -2.20 8.16
N SER A 47 -13.07 -1.73 8.89
CA SER A 47 -12.16 -0.70 8.41
C SER A 47 -10.79 -0.83 9.09
N THR A 48 -9.77 -0.20 8.50
CA THR A 48 -8.47 -0.04 9.14
C THR A 48 -7.96 1.38 8.99
N GLN A 49 -7.31 1.89 10.03
CA GLN A 49 -6.59 3.15 10.00
C GLN A 49 -5.09 2.88 10.09
N ILE A 50 -4.33 3.65 9.32
CA ILE A 50 -2.88 3.52 9.20
C ILE A 50 -2.27 4.89 9.39
N VAL A 51 -1.37 4.99 10.36
CA VAL A 51 -0.64 6.22 10.66
C VAL A 51 0.70 6.19 9.93
N LEU A 52 0.92 7.09 8.98
CA LEU A 52 2.22 7.26 8.34
C LEU A 52 3.03 8.34 9.04
N ASN A 53 3.91 7.88 9.94
CA ASN A 53 4.85 8.73 10.67
C ASN A 53 6.06 9.18 9.84
N HIS A 54 6.42 8.41 8.80
CA HIS A 54 7.56 8.70 7.93
C HIS A 54 7.12 8.71 6.47
N HIS A 55 7.34 9.82 5.78
CA HIS A 55 6.97 9.95 4.36
C HIS A 55 7.90 10.90 3.61
N LYS A 56 8.17 10.60 2.32
CA LYS A 56 9.22 11.27 1.51
C LYS A 56 9.05 12.79 1.35
N SER A 57 7.87 13.36 1.60
CA SER A 57 7.58 14.80 1.51
C SER A 57 7.62 15.54 2.86
N GLN A 58 8.27 14.96 3.88
CA GLN A 58 8.38 15.53 5.23
C GLN A 58 9.08 16.90 5.23
N LYS A 59 8.29 17.98 5.27
CA LYS A 59 8.72 19.33 5.67
C LYS A 59 8.10 19.77 7.02
N LYS A 60 7.01 19.14 7.45
CA LYS A 60 6.34 19.33 8.75
C LYS A 60 5.97 17.97 9.35
N SER A 61 6.06 17.87 10.67
CA SER A 61 5.97 16.63 11.46
C SER A 61 4.55 16.05 11.61
N ASP A 62 3.65 16.30 10.67
CA ASP A 62 2.26 15.87 10.84
C ASP A 62 2.06 14.45 10.29
N PRO A 63 1.56 13.52 11.11
CA PRO A 63 1.27 12.17 10.65
C PRO A 63 0.13 12.20 9.62
N ILE A 64 0.24 11.36 8.59
CA ILE A 64 -0.84 11.18 7.62
C ILE A 64 -1.66 9.96 8.05
N ILE A 65 -2.95 10.15 8.29
CA ILE A 65 -3.87 9.07 8.61
C ILE A 65 -4.55 8.60 7.33
N ILE A 66 -4.37 7.32 6.99
CA ILE A 66 -5.07 6.68 5.88
C ILE A 66 -6.13 5.75 6.45
N THR A 67 -7.38 5.94 6.02
CA THR A 67 -8.49 5.05 6.35
C THR A 67 -8.85 4.21 5.13
N ILE A 68 -8.90 2.89 5.29
CA ILE A 68 -9.36 1.95 4.27
C ILE A 68 -10.64 1.30 4.76
N GLN A 69 -11.70 1.40 3.96
CA GLN A 69 -12.95 0.71 4.22
C GLN A 69 -12.90 -0.72 3.69
N GLY A 70 -13.40 -1.65 4.49
CA GLY A 70 -13.57 -3.05 4.12
C GLY A 70 -14.86 -3.21 3.33
N ASN A 71 -14.80 -4.00 2.27
CA ASN A 71 -15.99 -4.49 1.59
C ASN A 71 -16.05 -6.02 1.79
N PRO A 72 -17.03 -6.55 2.54
CA PRO A 72 -17.10 -7.98 2.84
C PRO A 72 -17.42 -8.82 1.60
N LEU A 73 -18.04 -8.22 0.57
CA LEU A 73 -18.51 -8.87 -0.64
C LEU A 73 -17.38 -9.17 -1.63
N ILE A 74 -16.21 -8.54 -1.49
CA ILE A 74 -15.08 -8.78 -2.39
C ILE A 74 -14.13 -9.84 -1.84
N ALA A 75 -13.73 -10.78 -2.70
CA ALA A 75 -12.81 -11.86 -2.34
C ALA A 75 -11.44 -11.35 -1.84
N TYR A 76 -11.00 -10.19 -2.35
CA TYR A 76 -9.70 -9.58 -2.02
C TYR A 76 -9.85 -8.29 -1.21
N CYS A 77 -10.68 -8.32 -0.16
CA CYS A 77 -10.81 -7.19 0.76
C CYS A 77 -9.45 -6.87 1.43
N PRO A 78 -8.92 -5.63 1.30
CA PRO A 78 -7.64 -5.25 1.87
C PRO A 78 -7.64 -5.34 3.40
N VAL A 79 -8.73 -4.90 4.05
CA VAL A 79 -8.89 -4.92 5.50
C VAL A 79 -8.83 -6.33 6.05
N ARG A 80 -9.65 -7.25 5.51
CA ARG A 80 -9.68 -8.66 5.92
C ARG A 80 -8.34 -9.36 5.67
N CYS A 81 -7.70 -9.09 4.52
CA CYS A 81 -6.39 -9.67 4.23
C CYS A 81 -5.31 -9.19 5.19
N LEU A 82 -5.32 -7.90 5.56
CA LEU A 82 -4.37 -7.33 6.52
C LEU A 82 -4.61 -7.86 7.93
N PHE A 83 -5.88 -7.93 8.35
CA PHE A 83 -6.27 -8.50 9.64
C PHE A 83 -5.83 -9.96 9.78
N ASN A 84 -6.14 -10.79 8.78
CA ASN A 84 -5.70 -12.19 8.76
C ASN A 84 -4.17 -12.32 8.76
N TYR A 85 -3.47 -11.42 8.06
CA TYR A 85 -2.02 -11.39 8.12
C TYR A 85 -1.50 -11.11 9.54
N LYS A 86 -2.02 -10.10 10.25
CA LYS A 86 -1.60 -9.82 11.64
C LYS A 86 -1.90 -11.01 12.57
N ASN A 87 -3.00 -11.72 12.37
CA ASN A 87 -3.33 -12.91 13.16
C ASN A 87 -2.40 -14.10 12.87
N SER A 88 -1.93 -14.25 11.63
CA SER A 88 -0.98 -15.31 11.25
C SER A 88 0.49 -14.97 11.57
N PHE A 89 0.81 -13.68 11.74
CA PHE A 89 2.14 -13.17 12.08
C PHE A 89 2.01 -12.25 13.30
N PRO A 90 1.80 -12.80 14.51
CA PRO A 90 1.41 -12.05 15.70
C PRO A 90 2.60 -11.32 16.36
N HIS A 91 3.42 -10.66 15.57
CA HIS A 91 4.48 -9.79 16.05
C HIS A 91 3.85 -8.54 16.68
N THR A 92 4.38 -8.11 17.83
CA THR A 92 3.84 -6.97 18.59
C THR A 92 4.58 -5.67 18.35
N SER A 93 5.76 -5.70 17.70
CA SER A 93 6.61 -4.55 17.45
C SER A 93 7.42 -4.66 16.16
N GLY A 94 7.94 -3.52 15.71
CA GLY A 94 8.72 -3.40 14.47
C GLY A 94 7.86 -3.15 13.22
N PRO A 95 8.45 -3.27 12.01
CA PRO A 95 7.79 -3.11 10.73
C PRO A 95 6.53 -3.97 10.63
N LEU A 96 5.48 -3.42 10.03
CA LEU A 96 4.23 -4.12 9.82
C LEU A 96 4.43 -5.45 9.07
N PHE A 97 5.29 -5.46 8.04
CA PHE A 97 5.60 -6.66 7.28
C PHE A 97 6.93 -7.29 7.71
N GLN A 98 6.82 -8.45 8.35
CA GLN A 98 7.92 -9.26 8.84
C GLN A 98 7.77 -10.70 8.37
N PHE A 99 8.89 -11.41 8.25
CA PHE A 99 8.89 -12.86 8.12
C PHE A 99 8.45 -13.51 9.45
N SER A 100 8.21 -14.82 9.43
CA SER A 100 7.92 -15.57 10.67
C SER A 100 9.04 -15.45 11.71
N SER A 101 10.27 -15.22 11.28
CA SER A 101 11.43 -14.93 12.15
C SER A 101 11.39 -13.57 12.85
N GLY A 102 10.43 -12.69 12.51
CA GLY A 102 10.39 -11.30 12.96
C GLY A 102 11.30 -10.35 12.17
N SER A 103 12.12 -10.88 11.25
CA SER A 103 12.97 -10.05 10.39
C SER A 103 12.12 -9.22 9.41
N PRO A 104 12.45 -7.94 9.17
CA PRO A 104 11.72 -7.11 8.23
C PRO A 104 11.74 -7.68 6.82
N VAL A 105 10.62 -7.55 6.10
CA VAL A 105 10.57 -7.93 4.68
C VAL A 105 11.35 -6.90 3.86
N PRO A 106 12.35 -7.31 3.06
CA PRO A 106 13.12 -6.38 2.25
C PRO A 106 12.42 -6.05 0.93
N TYR A 107 12.64 -4.82 0.46
CA TYR A 107 12.13 -4.31 -0.81
C TYR A 107 12.46 -5.23 -1.99
N SER A 108 13.71 -5.73 -2.04
CA SER A 108 14.19 -6.63 -3.09
C SER A 108 13.36 -7.92 -3.16
N TYR A 109 13.06 -8.54 -2.02
CA TYR A 109 12.22 -9.72 -1.95
C TYR A 109 10.84 -9.46 -2.56
N VAL A 110 10.19 -8.37 -2.16
CA VAL A 110 8.86 -8.02 -2.67
C VAL A 110 8.86 -7.79 -4.18
N THR A 111 9.87 -7.09 -4.70
CA THR A 111 9.98 -6.85 -6.15
C THR A 111 10.28 -8.10 -6.95
N THR A 112 11.07 -9.04 -6.41
CA THR A 112 11.32 -10.34 -7.03
C THR A 112 10.03 -11.15 -7.09
N GLN A 113 9.25 -11.17 -6.01
CA GLN A 113 7.96 -11.87 -5.98
C GLN A 113 6.94 -11.22 -6.92
N LEU A 114 6.94 -9.88 -7.03
CA LEU A 114 6.09 -9.17 -8.00
C LEU A 114 6.45 -9.54 -9.44
N SER A 115 7.75 -9.60 -9.75
CA SER A 115 8.22 -10.03 -11.08
C SER A 115 7.78 -11.45 -11.39
N LYS A 116 7.88 -12.38 -10.43
CA LYS A 116 7.40 -13.76 -10.59
C LYS A 116 5.89 -13.83 -10.81
N ALA A 117 5.12 -13.06 -10.04
CA ALA A 117 3.67 -13.00 -10.19
C ALA A 117 3.25 -12.41 -11.55
N ALA A 118 3.97 -11.40 -12.06
CA ALA A 118 3.72 -10.84 -13.39
C ALA A 118 3.96 -11.88 -14.49
N VAL A 119 5.07 -12.60 -14.44
CA VAL A 119 5.37 -13.69 -15.39
C VAL A 119 4.29 -14.77 -15.35
N PHE A 120 3.90 -15.21 -14.14
CA PHE A 120 2.84 -16.20 -13.97
C PHE A 120 1.50 -15.75 -14.57
N ALA A 121 1.19 -14.45 -14.50
CA ALA A 121 0.00 -13.86 -15.08
C ALA A 121 0.11 -13.58 -16.61
N GLY A 122 1.20 -13.98 -17.27
CA GLY A 122 1.43 -13.70 -18.69
C GLY A 122 1.76 -12.24 -19.00
N LEU A 123 2.23 -11.47 -18.02
CA LEU A 123 2.56 -10.06 -18.14
C LEU A 123 4.07 -9.84 -18.24
N ASP A 124 4.50 -8.79 -18.94
CA ASP A 124 5.93 -8.42 -19.00
C ASP A 124 6.41 -7.86 -17.65
N PRO A 125 7.30 -8.57 -16.92
CA PRO A 125 7.81 -8.14 -15.62
C PRO A 125 8.64 -6.85 -15.67
N LYS A 126 9.13 -6.43 -16.85
CA LYS A 126 9.83 -5.14 -17.00
C LYS A 126 8.90 -3.96 -16.77
N ARG A 127 7.58 -4.14 -16.98
CA ARG A 127 6.56 -3.10 -16.80
C ARG A 127 6.04 -2.96 -15.36
N TYR A 128 6.32 -3.93 -14.48
CA TYR A 128 5.85 -3.94 -13.09
C TYR A 128 7.00 -3.78 -12.11
N LYS A 129 6.97 -2.69 -11.34
CA LYS A 129 7.99 -2.31 -10.34
C LYS A 129 7.30 -1.88 -9.04
N GLY A 130 8.08 -1.60 -7.99
CA GLY A 130 7.50 -1.17 -6.70
C GLY A 130 6.60 0.07 -6.76
N HIS A 131 6.80 0.96 -7.73
CA HIS A 131 5.92 2.12 -7.96
C HIS A 131 4.59 1.77 -8.64
N SER A 132 4.46 0.58 -9.21
CA SER A 132 3.26 0.15 -9.95
C SER A 132 2.03 0.07 -9.08
N PHE A 133 2.15 -0.18 -7.76
CA PHE A 133 1.00 -0.18 -6.86
C PHE A 133 0.33 1.20 -6.80
N ARG A 134 1.11 2.23 -6.48
CA ARG A 134 0.60 3.60 -6.36
C ARG A 134 0.16 4.18 -7.71
N ILE A 135 0.88 3.89 -8.79
CA ILE A 135 0.50 4.33 -10.14
C ILE A 135 -0.79 3.61 -10.56
N GLY A 136 -0.86 2.29 -10.38
CA GLY A 136 -2.04 1.49 -10.71
C GLY A 136 -3.28 1.93 -9.94
N ALA A 137 -3.14 2.24 -8.66
CA ALA A 137 -4.24 2.77 -7.83
C ALA A 137 -4.78 4.10 -8.38
N ALA A 138 -3.88 5.01 -8.79
CA ALA A 138 -4.27 6.27 -9.39
C ALA A 138 -4.95 6.11 -10.76
N THR A 139 -4.42 5.23 -11.61
CA THR A 139 -5.06 4.89 -12.89
C THR A 139 -6.44 4.29 -12.66
N HIS A 140 -6.59 3.38 -11.70
CA HIS A 140 -7.88 2.77 -11.38
C HIS A 140 -8.89 3.81 -10.85
N ALA A 141 -8.46 4.71 -9.96
CA ALA A 141 -9.31 5.80 -9.49
C ALA A 141 -9.75 6.73 -10.63
N ALA A 142 -8.88 7.05 -11.59
CA ALA A 142 -9.28 7.85 -12.75
C ALA A 142 -10.30 7.12 -13.63
N GLN A 143 -10.18 5.79 -13.79
CA GLN A 143 -11.17 4.98 -14.51
C GLN A 143 -12.54 4.97 -13.82
N LEU A 144 -12.55 5.09 -12.49
CA LEU A 144 -13.77 5.23 -11.69
C LEU A 144 -14.35 6.66 -11.70
N GLY A 145 -13.72 7.61 -12.41
CA GLY A 145 -14.20 8.97 -12.55
C GLY A 145 -13.87 9.90 -11.37
N PHE A 146 -12.95 9.51 -10.49
CA PHE A 146 -12.47 10.42 -9.43
C PHE A 146 -11.74 11.62 -10.04
N SER A 147 -11.93 12.80 -9.44
CA SER A 147 -11.26 14.02 -9.91
C SER A 147 -9.74 13.92 -9.74
N GLU A 148 -9.01 14.58 -10.63
CA GLU A 148 -7.55 14.64 -10.55
C GLU A 148 -7.07 15.15 -9.18
N ASN A 149 -7.64 16.24 -8.68
CA ASN A 149 -7.28 16.80 -7.37
C ASN A 149 -7.44 15.77 -6.24
N TYR A 150 -8.50 14.97 -6.28
CA TYR A 150 -8.72 13.91 -5.30
C TYR A 150 -7.67 12.79 -5.41
N ILE A 151 -7.35 12.35 -6.63
CA ILE A 151 -6.32 11.33 -6.86
C ILE A 151 -4.93 11.84 -6.47
N GLN A 152 -4.61 13.11 -6.76
CA GLN A 152 -3.38 13.76 -6.34
C GLN A 152 -3.27 13.78 -4.80
N HIS A 153 -4.37 14.09 -4.12
CA HIS A 153 -4.46 14.06 -2.66
C HIS A 153 -4.23 12.64 -2.10
N LEU A 154 -4.98 11.64 -2.57
CA LEU A 154 -4.82 10.23 -2.15
C LEU A 154 -3.38 9.73 -2.36
N GLY A 155 -2.81 10.07 -3.51
CA GLY A 155 -1.45 9.70 -3.84
C GLY A 155 -0.40 10.54 -3.13
N ARG A 156 -0.69 11.71 -2.55
CA ARG A 156 0.34 12.61 -2.00
C ARG A 156 1.33 13.03 -3.10
N TRP A 157 0.82 13.57 -4.20
CA TRP A 157 1.60 14.21 -5.27
C TRP A 157 1.48 15.73 -5.16
N ASN A 158 2.62 16.44 -5.17
CA ASN A 158 2.68 17.90 -5.02
C ASN A 158 2.73 18.66 -6.36
N SER A 159 2.63 17.97 -7.50
CA SER A 159 2.61 18.60 -8.83
C SER A 159 1.90 17.72 -9.85
N ASN A 160 1.69 18.29 -11.05
CA ASN A 160 1.12 17.70 -12.27
C ASN A 160 1.83 16.42 -12.79
N VAL A 161 2.65 15.75 -11.96
CA VAL A 161 3.26 14.45 -12.26
C VAL A 161 2.19 13.39 -12.56
N LEU A 162 0.96 13.56 -12.08
CA LEU A 162 -0.14 12.63 -12.35
C LEU A 162 -0.35 12.42 -13.86
N HIS A 163 -0.29 13.47 -14.68
CA HIS A 163 -0.44 13.37 -16.15
C HIS A 163 0.65 12.51 -16.82
N ARG A 164 1.82 12.34 -16.19
CA ARG A 164 2.86 11.43 -16.73
C ARG A 164 2.52 9.95 -16.48
N TYR A 165 1.68 9.67 -15.49
CA TYR A 165 1.35 8.32 -15.05
C TYR A 165 -0.03 7.85 -15.51
N ILE A 166 -1.02 8.74 -15.54
CA ILE A 166 -2.36 8.44 -16.04
C ILE A 166 -2.43 8.85 -17.51
N ARG A 167 -2.26 7.87 -18.39
CA ARG A 167 -2.30 8.06 -19.86
C ARG A 167 -3.69 7.89 -20.49
N ILE A 168 -4.70 7.72 -19.65
CA ILE A 168 -6.08 7.60 -20.12
C ILE A 168 -6.62 9.03 -20.29
N ASN A 169 -7.23 9.34 -21.44
CA ASN A 169 -8.02 10.58 -21.66
C ASN A 169 -9.31 10.57 -20.80
N SER A 170 -9.18 10.32 -19.51
CA SER A 170 -10.30 10.23 -18.55
C SER A 170 -10.62 11.59 -17.93
N PHE A 171 -9.69 12.54 -17.96
CA PHE A 171 -9.93 13.91 -17.54
C PHE A 171 -10.38 14.69 -18.78
N LYS A 172 -11.69 14.90 -18.92
CA LYS A 172 -12.18 15.90 -19.88
C LYS A 172 -11.75 17.27 -19.36
N ILE A 173 -11.03 18.01 -20.21
CA ILE A 173 -10.73 19.44 -20.02
C ILE A 173 -12.04 20.21 -20.02
#